data_AF-A0A4Z0Z4D6-F1
#
_entry.id   AF-A0A4Z0Z4D6-F1
#
_cell.length_a   1.000
_cell.length_b   1.000
_cell.length_c   1.000
_cell.angle_alpha   90.00
_cell.angle_beta   90.00
_cell.angle_gamma   90.00
#
_symmetry.space_group_name_H-M   'P 1'
#
loop_
_entity.id
_entity.type
_entity.pdbx_description
1 polymer ?
#
loop_
_entity_poly.entity_id
_entity_poly.type
_entity_poly.pdbx_seq_one_letter_code
_entity_poly.pdbx_strand_id
1 'polypeptide(L)'
;MDTDDAVGADGPWVALLGFSQGAKLAASLLFRQQQRTLRRAGARKGANGDDGIFDGWKFAVVLAGRAPFVNLEPGVFKSSMLSEPSDIGLSGTPDLMEMASGKHILRLPSIHVHGLTDPGLHLHQDMFEQYTDPACTRLVQWDGGHRVVLKGTDVQPVVDAIVAVAKETGVF
;
A
#
# COMPACT_ATOMS: atom_id res chain seq x y z
N MET A 1 -18.22 -12.35 10.27
CA MET A 1 -17.25 -12.55 11.35
C MET A 1 -17.54 -13.84 12.08
N ASP A 2 -18.46 -13.93 13.05
CA ASP A 2 -18.67 -15.19 13.80
C ASP A 2 -18.94 -16.42 12.90
N THR A 3 -19.73 -16.25 11.83
CA THR A 3 -19.99 -17.32 10.85
C THR A 3 -18.75 -17.68 10.01
N ASP A 4 -17.91 -16.69 9.68
CA ASP A 4 -16.69 -16.90 8.90
C ASP A 4 -15.62 -17.57 9.77
N ASP A 5 -15.49 -17.13 11.02
CA ASP A 5 -14.61 -17.71 12.03
C ASP A 5 -15.00 -19.17 12.31
N ALA A 6 -16.31 -19.44 12.41
CA ALA A 6 -16.83 -20.80 12.59
C ALA A 6 -16.52 -21.75 11.42
N VAL A 7 -16.26 -21.24 10.21
CA VAL A 7 -15.81 -22.03 9.07
C VAL A 7 -14.29 -21.99 8.87
N GLY A 8 -13.53 -21.46 9.84
CA GLY A 8 -12.07 -21.46 9.86
C GLY A 8 -11.40 -20.23 9.26
N ALA A 9 -12.13 -19.11 9.10
CA ALA A 9 -11.55 -17.82 8.70
C ALA A 9 -10.98 -17.03 9.91
N ASP A 10 -10.35 -17.72 10.86
CA ASP A 10 -9.83 -17.18 12.13
C ASP A 10 -8.37 -16.70 12.06
N GLY A 11 -7.76 -16.78 10.86
CA GLY A 11 -6.39 -16.37 10.61
C GLY A 11 -6.15 -14.86 10.79
N PRO A 12 -4.88 -14.44 10.92
CA PRO A 12 -4.56 -13.03 11.03
C PRO A 12 -4.93 -12.28 9.75
N TRP A 13 -5.21 -10.98 9.88
CA TRP A 13 -5.31 -10.10 8.72
C TRP A 13 -3.96 -10.00 8.00
N VAL A 14 -3.87 -10.59 6.81
CA VAL A 14 -2.62 -10.66 6.05
C VAL A 14 -2.47 -9.56 5.01
N ALA A 15 -3.55 -8.90 4.60
CA ALA A 15 -3.50 -7.92 3.52
C ALA A 15 -4.45 -6.75 3.73
N LEU A 16 -4.10 -5.63 3.10
CA LEU A 16 -4.93 -4.43 3.04
C LEU A 16 -5.59 -4.33 1.67
N LEU A 17 -6.82 -3.85 1.62
CA LEU A 17 -7.49 -3.47 0.37
C LEU A 17 -8.11 -2.10 0.56
N GLY A 18 -7.86 -1.19 -0.38
CA GLY A 18 -8.40 0.15 -0.33
C GLY A 18 -8.78 0.68 -1.70
N PHE A 19 -9.81 1.52 -1.72
CA PHE A 19 -10.26 2.25 -2.91
C PHE A 19 -10.11 3.77 -2.72
N SER A 20 -9.63 4.49 -3.74
CA SER A 20 -9.47 5.95 -3.73
C SER A 20 -8.65 6.43 -2.53
N GLN A 21 -9.23 7.21 -1.61
CA GLN A 21 -8.54 7.60 -0.36
C GLN A 21 -8.19 6.40 0.54
N GLY A 22 -9.04 5.36 0.56
CA GLY A 22 -8.73 4.12 1.26
C GLY A 22 -7.53 3.39 0.66
N ALA A 23 -7.31 3.49 -0.66
CA ALA A 23 -6.15 2.92 -1.33
C ALA A 23 -4.86 3.64 -0.91
N LYS A 24 -4.92 4.98 -0.78
CA LYS A 24 -3.83 5.78 -0.21
C LYS A 24 -3.50 5.31 1.21
N LEU A 25 -4.50 5.10 2.08
CA LEU A 25 -4.26 4.61 3.44
C LEU A 25 -3.72 3.17 3.48
N ALA A 26 -4.23 2.27 2.65
CA ALA A 26 -3.71 0.90 2.55
C ALA A 26 -2.21 0.88 2.21
N ALA A 27 -1.80 1.64 1.19
CA ALA A 27 -0.39 1.78 0.84
C ALA A 27 0.42 2.47 1.96
N SER A 28 -0.15 3.47 2.63
CA SER A 28 0.51 4.20 3.73
C SER A 28 0.76 3.31 4.95
N LEU A 29 -0.20 2.45 5.31
CA LEU A 29 -0.06 1.48 6.41
C LEU A 29 1.02 0.44 6.10
N LEU A 30 1.07 -0.05 4.86
CA LEU A 30 2.12 -0.98 4.41
C LEU A 30 3.50 -0.28 4.42
N PHE A 31 3.58 0.95 3.92
CA PHE A 31 4.81 1.76 3.96
C PHE A 31 5.28 2.04 5.39
N ARG A 32 4.35 2.36 6.31
CA ARG A 32 4.66 2.55 7.73
C ARG A 32 5.32 1.31 8.34
N GLN A 33 4.79 0.12 8.05
CA GLN A 33 5.40 -1.14 8.48
C GLN A 33 6.82 -1.30 7.91
N GLN A 34 7.04 -0.98 6.63
CA GLN A 34 8.39 -1.01 6.04
C GLN A 34 9.35 -0.11 6.82
N GLN A 35 8.97 1.14 7.11
CA GLN A 35 9.81 2.08 7.84
C GLN A 35 10.10 1.62 9.28
N ARG A 36 9.10 1.05 9.95
CA ARG A 36 9.29 0.42 11.28
C ARG A 36 10.29 -0.71 11.20
N THR A 37 10.16 -1.65 10.26
CA THR A 37 11.09 -2.76 10.07
C THR A 37 12.52 -2.28 9.83
N LEU A 38 12.72 -1.29 8.96
CA LEU A 38 14.05 -0.69 8.71
C LEU A 38 14.65 -0.07 9.97
N ARG A 39 13.85 0.69 10.74
CA ARG A 39 14.29 1.27 12.01
C ARG A 39 14.68 0.19 13.02
N ARG A 40 13.91 -0.89 13.12
CA ARG A 40 14.19 -2.00 14.03
C ARG A 40 15.49 -2.73 13.65
N ALA A 41 15.75 -2.91 12.35
CA ALA A 41 16.99 -3.51 11.86
C ALA A 41 18.23 -2.68 12.19
N GLY A 42 18.09 -1.35 12.26
CA GLY A 42 19.17 -0.42 12.67
C GLY A 42 19.31 -0.19 14.17
N ALA A 43 18.37 -0.68 15.00
CA ALA A 43 18.36 -0.45 16.44
C ALA A 43 19.26 -1.44 17.20
N ARG A 44 19.79 -1.02 18.36
CA ARG A 44 20.50 -1.94 19.27
C ARG A 44 19.55 -3.04 19.76
N LYS A 45 20.03 -4.29 19.80
CA LYS A 45 19.27 -5.44 20.35
C LYS A 45 18.73 -5.08 21.75
N GLY A 46 17.42 -5.20 21.95
CA GLY A 46 16.73 -4.93 23.22
C GLY A 46 16.00 -3.60 23.32
N ALA A 47 16.08 -2.71 22.32
CA ALA A 47 15.39 -1.42 22.32
C ALA A 47 13.93 -1.46 21.81
N ASN A 48 13.45 -2.60 21.32
CA ASN A 48 12.10 -2.74 20.77
C ASN A 48 11.24 -3.60 21.70
N GLY A 49 10.37 -2.95 22.47
CA GLY A 49 9.17 -3.59 23.01
C GLY A 49 8.07 -3.65 21.94
N ASP A 50 7.13 -4.57 22.13
CA ASP A 50 5.85 -4.54 21.41
C ASP A 50 5.07 -3.29 21.86
N ASP A 51 4.80 -2.37 20.94
CA ASP A 51 4.00 -1.16 21.19
C ASP A 51 2.52 -1.36 20.84
N GLY A 52 2.12 -2.59 20.53
CA GLY A 52 0.74 -2.97 20.18
C GLY A 52 0.31 -2.53 18.77
N ILE A 53 1.23 -1.97 17.96
CA ILE A 53 0.92 -1.55 16.60
C ILE A 53 1.14 -2.72 15.65
N PHE A 54 0.04 -3.17 15.01
CA PHE A 54 0.09 -4.25 14.03
C PHE A 54 0.90 -3.86 12.79
N ASP A 55 1.89 -4.70 12.47
CA ASP A 55 2.77 -4.60 11.32
C ASP A 55 3.08 -5.98 10.70
N GLY A 56 2.07 -6.85 10.69
CA GLY A 56 2.09 -8.18 10.10
C GLY A 56 1.55 -8.25 8.66
N TRP A 57 1.34 -7.12 7.98
CA TRP A 57 0.80 -7.09 6.62
C TRP A 57 1.77 -7.74 5.63
N LYS A 58 1.25 -8.58 4.75
CA LYS A 58 2.00 -9.26 3.69
C LYS A 58 1.99 -8.49 2.39
N PHE A 59 0.85 -7.88 2.05
CA PHE A 59 0.69 -7.07 0.84
C PHE A 59 -0.49 -6.10 0.94
N ALA A 60 -0.63 -5.22 -0.06
CA ALA A 60 -1.77 -4.33 -0.21
C ALA A 60 -2.36 -4.35 -1.63
N VAL A 61 -3.68 -4.18 -1.74
CA VAL A 61 -4.42 -3.98 -2.98
C VAL A 61 -4.89 -2.52 -3.04
N VAL A 62 -4.41 -1.80 -4.05
CA VAL A 62 -4.54 -0.35 -4.22
C VAL A 62 -5.42 -0.08 -5.44
N LEU A 63 -6.72 0.15 -5.22
CA LEU A 63 -7.68 0.43 -6.29
C LEU A 63 -7.84 1.95 -6.46
N ALA A 64 -7.47 2.48 -7.63
CA ALA A 64 -7.58 3.91 -7.93
C ALA A 64 -6.95 4.83 -6.85
N GLY A 65 -5.83 4.40 -6.27
CA GLY A 65 -5.08 5.17 -5.28
C GLY A 65 -4.27 6.30 -5.91
N ARG A 66 -3.94 7.32 -5.12
CA ARG A 66 -3.08 8.41 -5.56
C ARG A 66 -1.99 8.73 -4.54
N ALA A 67 -0.86 9.21 -5.04
CA ALA A 67 0.22 9.77 -4.25
C ALA A 67 -0.17 11.13 -3.62
N PRO A 68 0.65 11.65 -2.69
CA PRO A 68 1.68 10.93 -1.92
C PRO A 68 1.03 9.98 -0.88
N PHE A 69 1.82 9.08 -0.27
CA PHE A 69 1.38 8.35 0.94
C PHE A 69 1.24 9.32 2.12
N VAL A 70 0.46 8.93 3.13
CA VAL A 70 0.28 9.67 4.38
C VAL A 70 1.34 9.25 5.39
N ASN A 71 2.02 10.21 6.01
CA ASN A 71 2.90 9.94 7.13
C ASN A 71 2.10 9.71 8.42
N LEU A 72 1.85 8.43 8.73
CA LEU A 72 1.07 8.01 9.90
C LEU A 72 1.89 7.96 11.20
N GLU A 73 3.22 8.10 11.13
CA GLU A 73 4.11 8.08 12.29
C GLU A 73 5.23 9.14 12.14
N PRO A 74 4.91 10.45 12.21
CA PRO A 74 5.86 11.53 11.99
C PRO A 74 6.99 11.61 13.03
N GLY A 75 6.83 10.94 14.18
CA GLY A 75 7.89 10.77 15.18
C GLY A 75 8.90 9.66 14.84
N VAL A 76 8.60 8.82 13.85
CA VAL A 76 9.44 7.69 13.42
C VAL A 76 10.18 8.00 12.13
N PHE A 77 9.49 8.61 11.17
CA PHE A 77 10.05 8.96 9.87
C PHE A 77 9.51 10.31 9.42
N LYS A 78 10.34 11.10 8.72
CA LYS A 78 9.97 12.39 8.13
C LYS A 78 10.39 12.40 6.67
N SER A 79 9.53 12.94 5.83
CA SER A 79 9.74 13.00 4.40
C SER A 79 8.93 14.11 3.77
N SER A 80 9.56 14.87 2.89
CA SER A 80 8.90 15.85 2.03
C SER A 80 8.10 15.20 0.90
N MET A 81 8.27 13.90 0.68
CA MET A 81 7.53 13.11 -0.30
C MET A 81 6.22 12.54 0.28
N LEU A 82 5.91 12.76 1.57
CA LEU A 82 4.69 12.26 2.20
C LEU A 82 3.75 13.42 2.58
N SER A 83 2.44 13.17 2.59
CA SER A 83 1.45 14.11 3.13
C SER A 83 1.30 13.97 4.63
N GLU A 84 0.88 15.06 5.30
CA GLU A 84 0.40 14.95 6.68
C GLU A 84 -0.99 14.32 6.72
N PRO A 85 -1.42 13.75 7.86
CA PRO A 85 -2.76 13.17 7.99
C PRO A 85 -3.91 14.15 7.72
N SER A 86 -3.70 15.44 7.94
CA SER A 86 -4.68 16.50 7.64
C SER A 86 -4.71 16.91 6.18
N ASP A 87 -3.73 16.50 5.38
CA ASP A 87 -3.55 16.99 4.02
C ASP A 87 -4.09 16.02 2.98
N ILE A 88 -4.54 16.61 1.86
CA ILE A 88 -5.06 15.89 0.71
C ILE A 88 -3.92 15.54 -0.28
N GLY A 89 -2.80 16.27 -0.21
CA GLY A 89 -1.60 16.17 -1.06
C GLY A 89 -0.34 16.58 -0.29
N LEU A 90 0.73 16.97 -0.99
CA LEU A 90 1.96 17.44 -0.35
C LEU A 90 1.76 18.83 0.29
N SER A 91 2.34 19.03 1.46
CA SER A 91 2.31 20.31 2.20
C SER A 91 3.34 21.34 1.71
N GLY A 92 4.27 20.93 0.84
CA GLY A 92 5.32 21.78 0.29
C GLY A 92 5.98 21.21 -0.97
N THR A 93 7.01 21.89 -1.46
CA THR A 93 7.80 21.42 -2.60
C THR A 93 8.63 20.18 -2.23
N PRO A 94 8.56 19.08 -2.99
CA PRO A 94 9.42 17.92 -2.79
C PRO A 94 10.91 18.27 -2.75
N ASP A 95 11.64 17.71 -1.79
CA ASP A 95 13.09 17.75 -1.80
C ASP A 95 13.62 16.79 -2.89
N LEU A 96 14.25 17.35 -3.92
CA LEU A 96 14.79 16.59 -5.05
C LEU A 96 15.86 15.58 -4.63
N MET A 97 16.64 15.88 -3.59
CA MET A 97 17.65 14.97 -3.07
C MET A 97 17.00 13.79 -2.35
N GLU A 98 15.92 14.04 -1.63
CA GLU A 98 15.13 12.99 -1.01
C GLU A 98 14.44 12.10 -2.05
N MET A 99 13.84 12.72 -3.08
CA MET A 99 13.23 12.00 -4.19
C MET A 99 14.25 11.07 -4.86
N ALA A 100 15.45 11.58 -5.18
CA ALA A 100 16.53 10.80 -5.76
C ALA A 100 17.03 9.66 -4.84
N SER A 101 16.90 9.80 -3.52
CA SER A 101 17.31 8.76 -2.56
C SER A 101 16.37 7.54 -2.53
N GLY A 102 15.14 7.66 -3.04
CA GLY A 102 14.16 6.58 -3.05
C GLY A 102 13.70 6.10 -1.66
N LYS A 103 13.91 6.92 -0.61
CA LYS A 103 13.47 6.58 0.77
C LYS A 103 11.95 6.50 0.93
N HIS A 104 11.22 7.19 0.07
CA HIS A 104 9.76 7.22 0.02
C HIS A 104 9.15 6.03 -0.76
N ILE A 105 9.98 5.21 -1.41
CA ILE A 105 9.53 4.08 -2.24
C ILE A 105 9.06 2.92 -1.38
N LEU A 106 7.84 2.43 -1.65
CA LEU A 106 7.28 1.20 -1.11
C LEU A 106 7.89 -0.01 -1.83
N ARG A 107 8.51 -0.89 -1.05
CA ARG A 107 9.21 -2.13 -1.45
C ARG A 107 8.57 -3.39 -0.86
N LEU A 108 7.46 -3.25 -0.15
CA LEU A 108 6.64 -4.38 0.24
C LEU A 108 5.63 -4.71 -0.87
N PRO A 109 5.21 -5.98 -1.01
CA PRO A 109 4.37 -6.38 -2.12
C PRO A 109 3.06 -5.59 -2.23
N SER A 110 2.73 -5.11 -3.44
CA SER A 110 1.47 -4.41 -3.70
C SER A 110 0.86 -4.76 -5.07
N ILE A 111 -0.46 -4.62 -5.16
CA ILE A 111 -1.22 -4.78 -6.41
C ILE A 111 -1.95 -3.48 -6.67
N HIS A 112 -1.67 -2.86 -7.79
CA HIS A 112 -2.32 -1.64 -8.25
C HIS A 112 -3.37 -1.98 -9.29
N VAL A 113 -4.59 -1.46 -9.11
CA VAL A 113 -5.72 -1.72 -10.01
C VAL A 113 -6.18 -0.40 -10.61
N HIS A 114 -5.98 -0.24 -11.92
CA HIS A 114 -6.25 1.00 -12.65
C HIS A 114 -7.42 0.84 -13.62
N GLY A 115 -8.42 1.71 -13.49
CA GLY A 115 -9.47 1.84 -14.50
C GLY A 115 -8.99 2.70 -15.67
N LEU A 116 -9.00 2.16 -16.88
CA LEU A 116 -8.50 2.85 -18.08
C LEU A 116 -9.34 4.06 -18.50
N THR A 117 -10.58 4.18 -18.01
CA THR A 117 -11.47 5.32 -18.26
C THR A 117 -11.62 6.22 -17.02
N ASP A 118 -10.80 6.02 -15.99
CA ASP A 118 -10.77 6.87 -14.80
C ASP A 118 -10.19 8.26 -15.16
N PRO A 119 -10.90 9.37 -14.90
CA PRO A 119 -10.35 10.72 -15.10
C PRO A 119 -9.05 10.97 -14.30
N GLY A 120 -8.87 10.27 -13.17
CA GLY A 120 -7.71 10.32 -12.31
C GLY A 120 -6.59 9.35 -12.67
N LEU A 121 -6.67 8.62 -13.79
CA LEU A 121 -5.70 7.58 -14.16
C LEU A 121 -4.24 8.02 -14.08
N HIS A 122 -3.94 9.23 -14.54
CA HIS A 122 -2.59 9.81 -14.46
C HIS A 122 -2.07 9.93 -13.02
N LEU A 123 -2.93 10.18 -12.03
CA LEU A 123 -2.56 10.22 -10.61
C LEU A 123 -2.30 8.83 -10.04
N HIS A 124 -2.96 7.80 -10.58
CA HIS A 124 -2.75 6.40 -10.19
C HIS A 124 -1.43 5.88 -10.77
N GLN A 125 -1.15 6.23 -12.03
CA GLN A 125 0.13 5.97 -12.68
C GLN A 125 1.28 6.67 -11.96
N ASP A 126 1.13 7.94 -11.57
CA ASP A 126 2.14 8.66 -10.79
C ASP A 126 2.45 7.96 -9.46
N MET A 127 1.43 7.52 -8.71
CA MET A 127 1.63 6.73 -7.49
C MET A 127 2.37 5.42 -7.76
N PHE A 128 2.00 4.71 -8.82
CA PHE A 128 2.64 3.46 -9.19
C PHE A 128 4.11 3.67 -9.58
N GLU A 129 4.40 4.63 -10.44
CA GLU A 129 5.72 4.83 -11.03
C GLU A 129 6.69 5.54 -10.08
N GLN A 130 6.20 6.52 -9.30
CA GLN A 130 7.06 7.37 -8.46
C GLN A 130 7.15 6.91 -7.01
N TYR A 131 6.21 6.10 -6.52
CA TYR A 131 6.15 5.73 -5.08
C TYR A 131 6.29 4.24 -4.81
N THR A 132 6.35 3.38 -5.83
CA THR A 132 6.44 1.92 -5.63
C THR A 132 7.61 1.33 -6.40
N ASP A 133 8.23 0.29 -5.83
CA ASP A 133 9.32 -0.42 -6.47
C ASP A 133 8.74 -1.40 -7.52
N PRO A 134 9.12 -1.27 -8.81
CA PRO A 134 8.63 -2.14 -9.88
C PRO A 134 8.94 -3.63 -9.63
N ALA A 135 9.95 -3.96 -8.82
CA ALA A 135 10.28 -5.34 -8.48
C ALA A 135 9.29 -5.98 -7.49
N CYS A 136 8.48 -5.17 -6.78
CA CYS A 136 7.59 -5.63 -5.72
C CYS A 136 6.11 -5.32 -5.98
N THR A 137 5.79 -4.67 -7.10
CA THR A 137 4.42 -4.25 -7.42
C THR A 137 3.88 -4.97 -8.65
N ARG A 138 2.56 -5.15 -8.70
CA ARG A 138 1.83 -5.65 -9.87
C ARG A 138 0.81 -4.63 -10.32
N LEU A 139 0.62 -4.52 -11.63
CA LEU A 139 -0.40 -3.67 -12.22
C LEU A 139 -1.47 -4.52 -12.91
N VAL A 140 -2.72 -4.28 -12.54
CA VAL A 140 -3.91 -4.82 -13.23
C VAL A 140 -4.69 -3.64 -13.81
N GLN A 141 -4.99 -3.69 -15.10
CA GLN A 141 -5.76 -2.65 -15.79
C GLN A 141 -7.08 -3.23 -16.30
N TRP A 142 -8.13 -2.41 -16.30
CA TRP A 142 -9.45 -2.83 -16.75
C TRP A 142 -10.22 -1.68 -17.39
N ASP A 143 -11.22 -2.01 -18.23
CA ASP A 143 -12.07 -1.02 -18.90
C ASP A 143 -13.15 -0.47 -17.96
N GLY A 144 -12.73 0.45 -17.08
CA GLY A 144 -13.59 1.06 -16.08
C GLY A 144 -13.12 2.43 -15.61
N GLY A 145 -14.05 3.19 -15.02
CA GLY A 145 -13.79 4.52 -14.45
C GLY A 145 -13.44 4.47 -12.97
N HIS A 146 -13.68 5.59 -12.26
CA HIS A 146 -13.37 5.75 -10.83
C HIS A 146 -14.31 4.97 -9.91
N ARG A 147 -14.12 3.64 -9.85
CA ARG A 147 -14.92 2.70 -9.04
C ARG A 147 -14.17 1.41 -8.77
N VAL A 148 -14.69 0.61 -7.85
CA VAL A 148 -14.27 -0.79 -7.65
C VAL A 148 -14.68 -1.65 -8.85
N VAL A 149 -13.90 -2.69 -9.13
CA VAL A 149 -14.17 -3.66 -10.20
C VAL A 149 -15.37 -4.54 -9.83
N LEU A 150 -16.37 -4.65 -10.72
CA LEU A 150 -17.64 -5.32 -10.40
C LEU A 150 -17.99 -6.46 -11.37
N LYS A 151 -17.59 -6.36 -12.64
CA LYS A 151 -17.91 -7.38 -13.65
C LYS A 151 -16.98 -8.56 -13.48
N GLY A 152 -17.52 -9.78 -13.49
CA GLY A 152 -16.72 -11.00 -13.27
C GLY A 152 -15.49 -11.10 -14.19
N THR A 153 -15.63 -10.71 -15.46
CA THR A 153 -14.52 -10.69 -16.44
C THR A 153 -13.36 -9.79 -16.03
N ASP A 154 -13.65 -8.68 -15.35
CA ASP A 154 -12.65 -7.70 -14.91
C ASP A 154 -12.17 -8.01 -13.48
N VAL A 155 -13.03 -8.63 -12.66
CA VAL A 155 -12.70 -9.06 -11.29
C VAL A 155 -11.71 -10.21 -11.29
N GLN A 156 -11.83 -11.16 -12.23
CA GLN A 156 -11.00 -12.36 -12.23
C GLN A 156 -9.48 -12.05 -12.28
N PRO A 157 -8.97 -11.17 -13.15
CA PRO A 157 -7.57 -10.76 -13.12
C PRO A 157 -7.10 -10.17 -11.78
N VAL A 158 -7.97 -9.44 -11.07
CA VAL A 158 -7.66 -8.89 -9.75
C VAL A 158 -7.55 -10.01 -8.72
N VAL A 159 -8.49 -10.98 -8.75
CA VAL A 159 -8.46 -12.16 -7.87
C VAL A 159 -7.20 -12.99 -8.12
N ASP A 160 -6.87 -13.25 -9.39
CA ASP A 160 -5.69 -14.03 -9.76
C ASP A 160 -4.40 -13.37 -9.25
N ALA A 161 -4.29 -12.04 -9.39
CA ALA A 161 -3.17 -11.29 -8.85
C ALA A 161 -3.08 -11.37 -7.32
N ILE A 162 -4.22 -11.27 -6.61
CA ILE A 162 -4.29 -11.41 -5.15
C ILE A 162 -3.81 -12.78 -4.71
N VAL A 163 -4.33 -13.84 -5.34
CA VAL A 163 -3.94 -15.24 -5.03
C VAL A 163 -2.46 -15.47 -5.31
N ALA A 164 -1.93 -14.92 -6.41
CA ALA A 164 -0.51 -15.02 -6.74
C ALA A 164 0.39 -14.34 -5.70
N VAL A 165 0.10 -13.07 -5.32
CA VAL A 165 0.88 -12.37 -4.28
C VAL A 165 0.77 -13.08 -2.94
N ALA A 166 -0.41 -13.56 -2.58
CA ALA A 166 -0.63 -14.28 -1.33
C ALA A 166 0.24 -15.54 -1.24
N LYS A 167 0.35 -16.33 -2.32
CA LYS A 167 1.26 -17.50 -2.39
C LYS A 167 2.72 -17.10 -2.24
N GLU A 168 3.16 -16.07 -2.97
CA GLU A 168 4.56 -15.61 -2.93
C GLU A 168 4.97 -15.04 -1.58
N THR A 169 4.01 -14.50 -0.84
CA THR A 169 4.22 -13.94 0.50
C THR A 169 4.01 -14.95 1.64
N GLY A 170 3.75 -16.22 1.29
CA GLY A 170 3.62 -17.32 2.26
C GLY A 170 2.34 -17.26 3.09
N VAL A 171 1.25 -16.73 2.53
CA VAL A 171 -0.09 -16.78 3.14
C VAL A 171 -0.72 -18.17 2.98
N PHE A 172 -0.40 -18.87 1.89
CA PHE A 172 -0.86 -20.22 1.57
C PHE A 172 0.28 -21.22 1.52
#